data_AF-A0A521KES1-F1
#
_entry.id   AF-A0A521KES1-F1
#
_cell.length_a   1.000
_cell.length_b   1.000
_cell.length_c   1.000
_cell.angle_alpha   90.00
_cell.angle_beta   90.00
_cell.angle_gamma   90.00
#
_symmetry.space_group_name_H-M   'P 1'
#
loop_
_entity.id
_entity.type
_entity.pdbx_description
1 polymer ?
#
loop_
_entity_poly.entity_id
_entity_poly.type
_entity_poly.pdbx_seq_one_letter_code
_entity_poly.pdbx_strand_id
1 'polypeptide(L)'
;MREGEPRVHRLWIEQSTICFGAPERVVVRIPIAELRLIAESTNESGPASDDWFLILATSSEHWTEISMYTAGIHEFFAEVARILGAPSLETSLAGSTSFASNILWPPDLTGRPAFLFESFPRWQQWLTLGIRGNRQRYSLDALDALARSRVRLTEFAP
;
A
#
# COMPACT_ATOMS: atom_id res chain seq x y z
N MET A 1 25.60 13.28 -23.04
CA MET A 1 25.30 12.33 -21.96
C MET A 1 25.33 13.12 -20.66
N ARG A 2 24.20 13.24 -19.94
CA ARG A 2 24.20 13.83 -18.60
C ARG A 2 24.13 12.72 -17.58
N GLU A 3 25.22 12.59 -16.86
CA GLU A 3 25.40 11.77 -15.66
C GLU A 3 24.74 12.50 -14.49
N GLY A 4 23.97 11.80 -13.65
CA GLY A 4 23.63 12.28 -12.31
C GLY A 4 22.22 12.79 -12.04
N GLU A 5 21.18 12.33 -12.75
CA GLU A 5 19.85 12.36 -12.11
C GLU A 5 19.81 11.30 -11.01
N PRO A 6 19.36 11.64 -9.78
CA PRO A 6 19.17 10.64 -8.75
C PRO A 6 18.25 9.55 -9.29
N ARG A 7 18.62 8.29 -9.08
CA ARG A 7 17.79 7.13 -9.40
C ARG A 7 16.62 7.10 -8.43
N VAL A 8 15.63 7.96 -8.66
CA VAL A 8 14.46 8.06 -7.81
C VAL A 8 13.59 6.84 -8.06
N HIS A 9 13.30 6.07 -7.01
CA HIS A 9 12.30 5.02 -7.10
C HIS A 9 10.96 5.63 -7.49
N ARG A 10 10.32 5.02 -8.49
CA ARG A 10 9.01 5.44 -8.99
C ARG A 10 8.03 4.29 -8.85
N LEU A 11 6.75 4.61 -8.73
CA LEU A 11 5.63 3.69 -8.90
C LEU A 11 4.97 3.97 -10.26
N TRP A 12 4.74 2.93 -11.06
CA TRP A 12 4.07 3.04 -12.36
C TRP A 12 3.32 1.77 -12.72
N ILE A 13 2.49 1.84 -13.77
CA ILE A 13 1.80 0.68 -14.34
C ILE A 13 2.31 0.46 -15.76
N GLU A 14 2.67 -0.78 -16.08
CA GLU A 14 3.09 -1.23 -17.39
C GLU A 14 2.31 -2.52 -17.74
N GLN A 15 1.55 -2.52 -18.84
CA GLN A 15 0.85 -3.72 -19.33
C GLN A 15 0.02 -4.44 -18.24
N SER A 16 -0.77 -3.69 -17.46
CA SER A 16 -1.56 -4.21 -16.31
C SER A 16 -0.72 -4.82 -15.18
N THR A 17 0.55 -4.43 -15.06
CA THR A 17 1.44 -4.80 -13.96
C THR A 17 1.85 -3.54 -13.21
N ILE A 18 1.69 -3.55 -11.89
CA ILE A 18 2.20 -2.52 -11.00
C ILE A 18 3.71 -2.76 -10.84
N CYS A 19 4.50 -1.72 -11.09
CA CYS A 19 5.94 -1.76 -11.02
C CYS A 19 6.45 -0.69 -10.04
N PHE A 20 7.38 -1.07 -9.17
CA PHE A 20 8.08 -0.12 -8.31
C PHE A 20 9.59 -0.38 -8.30
N GLY A 21 10.37 0.70 -8.40
CA GLY A 21 11.83 0.67 -8.44
C GLY A 21 12.41 1.77 -9.33
N ALA A 22 13.67 1.61 -9.74
CA ALA A 22 14.27 2.44 -10.78
C ALA A 22 13.94 1.85 -12.17
N PRO A 23 13.92 2.64 -13.25
CA PRO A 23 13.63 2.13 -14.61
C PRO A 23 14.51 0.95 -15.03
N GLU A 24 15.79 0.96 -14.64
CA GLU A 24 16.76 -0.11 -14.93
C GLU A 24 16.72 -1.27 -13.93
N ARG A 25 16.02 -1.11 -12.81
CA ARG A 25 15.93 -2.11 -11.74
C ARG A 25 14.57 -2.04 -11.05
N VAL A 26 13.64 -2.82 -11.57
CA VAL A 26 12.33 -3.03 -10.94
C VAL A 26 12.49 -3.95 -9.73
N VAL A 27 12.02 -3.50 -8.57
CA VAL A 27 12.09 -4.22 -7.29
C VAL A 27 10.80 -4.98 -7.02
N VAL A 28 9.66 -4.39 -7.40
CA VAL A 28 8.33 -4.98 -7.21
C VAL A 28 7.63 -5.08 -8.55
N ARG A 29 7.05 -6.25 -8.83
CA ARG A 29 6.14 -6.49 -9.97
C ARG A 29 4.91 -7.23 -9.46
N ILE A 30 3.75 -6.60 -9.57
CA ILE A 30 2.47 -7.18 -9.15
C ILE A 30 1.49 -7.09 -10.32
N PRO A 31 1.09 -8.22 -10.93
CA PRO A 31 0.00 -8.21 -11.90
C PRO A 31 -1.27 -7.66 -11.23
N ILE A 32 -1.97 -6.70 -11.85
CA ILE A 32 -3.18 -6.11 -11.26
C ILE A 32 -4.26 -7.18 -11.04
N ALA A 33 -4.31 -8.21 -11.89
CA ALA A 33 -5.22 -9.35 -11.72
C ALA A 33 -4.98 -10.17 -10.43
N GLU A 34 -3.81 -10.05 -9.81
CA GLU A 34 -3.47 -10.68 -8.54
C GLU A 34 -3.72 -9.77 -7.33
N LEU A 35 -3.96 -8.48 -7.55
CA LEU A 35 -4.22 -7.51 -6.50
C LEU A 35 -5.57 -7.81 -5.84
N ARG A 36 -5.56 -7.91 -4.51
CA ARG A 36 -6.73 -8.26 -3.70
C ARG A 36 -7.13 -7.17 -2.71
N LEU A 37 -6.18 -6.33 -2.33
CA LEU A 37 -6.39 -5.22 -1.42
C LEU A 37 -5.46 -4.07 -1.79
N ILE A 38 -6.02 -2.86 -1.81
CA ILE A 38 -5.25 -1.63 -1.72
C ILE A 38 -5.61 -0.97 -0.40
N ALA A 39 -4.62 -0.59 0.39
CA ALA A 39 -4.82 0.16 1.62
C ALA A 39 -3.77 1.25 1.77
N GLU A 40 -4.01 2.16 2.70
CA GLU A 40 -2.99 3.04 3.26
C GLU A 40 -2.73 2.67 4.72
N SER A 41 -1.53 2.95 5.22
CA SER A 41 -1.20 2.78 6.64
C SER A 41 -0.19 3.81 7.11
N THR A 42 -0.21 4.08 8.41
CA THR A 42 0.80 4.91 9.08
C THR A 42 1.63 4.12 10.09
N ASN A 43 2.85 4.58 10.34
CA ASN A 43 3.75 4.00 11.34
C ASN A 43 4.09 4.98 12.49
N GLU A 44 4.92 4.56 13.44
CA GLU A 44 5.31 5.35 14.62
C GLU A 44 6.33 6.45 14.35
N SER A 45 6.96 6.42 13.18
CA SER A 45 8.08 7.31 12.88
C SER A 45 7.64 8.77 12.86
N GLY A 46 6.33 9.02 12.75
CA GLY A 46 5.70 10.32 12.77
C GLY A 46 6.12 11.17 11.56
N PRO A 47 5.51 12.36 11.37
CA PRO A 47 5.61 13.14 10.13
C PRO A 47 7.00 13.71 9.84
N ALA A 48 7.99 13.48 10.71
CA ALA A 48 9.38 13.84 10.50
C ALA A 48 10.20 12.74 9.80
N SER A 49 9.58 11.58 9.53
CA SER A 49 10.15 10.43 8.82
C SER A 49 9.07 9.84 7.90
N ASP A 50 9.42 8.89 7.04
CA ASP A 50 8.44 8.22 6.17
C ASP A 50 7.43 7.45 7.03
N ASP A 51 6.24 8.03 7.16
CA ASP A 51 5.21 7.62 8.12
C ASP A 51 3.89 7.25 7.47
N TRP A 52 3.81 7.28 6.13
CA TRP A 52 2.59 7.05 5.37
C TRP A 52 2.85 6.18 4.14
N PHE A 53 2.22 5.01 4.10
CA PHE A 53 2.52 3.95 3.16
C PHE A 53 1.28 3.50 2.40
N LEU A 54 1.45 3.26 1.10
CA LEU A 54 0.59 2.46 0.26
C LEU A 54 0.86 0.98 0.53
N ILE A 55 -0.21 0.22 0.68
CA ILE A 55 -0.21 -1.23 0.88
C ILE A 55 -0.85 -1.88 -0.34
N LEU A 56 -0.11 -2.77 -0.99
CA LEU A 56 -0.57 -3.59 -2.11
C LEU A 56 -0.50 -5.06 -1.70
N ALA A 57 -1.64 -5.72 -1.51
CA ALA A 57 -1.66 -7.12 -1.09
C ALA A 57 -2.25 -8.04 -2.15
N THR A 58 -1.59 -9.18 -2.35
CA THR A 58 -2.00 -10.25 -3.27
C THR A 58 -2.53 -11.48 -2.54
N SER A 59 -2.20 -11.62 -1.25
CA SER A 59 -2.69 -12.68 -0.36
C SER A 59 -2.54 -12.26 1.12
N SER A 60 -3.04 -13.08 2.05
CA SER A 60 -2.86 -12.89 3.50
C SER A 60 -1.42 -12.96 3.97
N GLU A 61 -0.51 -13.50 3.15
CA GLU A 61 0.91 -13.67 3.50
C GLU A 61 1.83 -12.72 2.71
N HIS A 62 1.30 -12.04 1.69
CA HIS A 62 2.11 -11.25 0.76
C HIS A 62 1.48 -9.89 0.53
N TRP A 63 2.12 -8.87 1.10
CA TRP A 63 1.91 -7.47 0.74
C TRP A 63 3.22 -6.74 0.52
N THR A 64 3.12 -5.64 -0.22
CA THR A 64 4.19 -4.68 -0.44
C THR A 64 3.79 -3.36 0.19
N GLU A 65 4.74 -2.76 0.90
CA GLU A 65 4.63 -1.41 1.43
C GLU A 65 5.46 -0.46 0.57
N ILE A 66 4.86 0.64 0.15
CA ILE A 66 5.48 1.67 -0.69
C ILE A 66 5.21 3.02 -0.06
N SER A 67 6.23 3.85 0.11
CA SER A 67 6.03 5.22 0.62
C SER A 67 5.01 5.97 -0.24
N MET A 68 4.06 6.64 0.39
CA MET A 68 3.14 7.55 -0.30
C MET A 68 3.84 8.78 -0.89
N TYR A 69 5.10 9.03 -0.53
CA TYR A 69 5.95 10.09 -1.11
C TYR A 69 6.72 9.64 -2.37
N THR A 70 6.52 8.40 -2.81
CA THR A 70 7.15 7.85 -4.01
C THR A 70 6.74 8.63 -5.26
N ALA A 71 7.69 8.90 -6.16
CA ALA A 71 7.39 9.52 -7.45
C ALA A 71 6.38 8.68 -8.24
N GLY A 72 5.41 9.32 -8.89
CA GLY A 72 4.38 8.64 -9.69
C GLY A 72 3.17 8.11 -8.90
N ILE A 73 3.08 8.38 -7.58
CA ILE A 73 1.97 7.89 -6.73
C ILE A 73 0.60 8.40 -7.20
N HIS A 74 0.50 9.66 -7.64
CA HIS A 74 -0.76 10.26 -8.06
C HIS A 74 -1.24 9.69 -9.40
N GLU A 75 -0.34 9.56 -10.37
CA GLU A 75 -0.62 8.93 -11.66
C GLU A 75 -0.96 7.46 -11.49
N PHE A 76 -0.28 6.76 -10.57
CA PHE A 76 -0.60 5.40 -10.20
C PHE A 76 -2.04 5.28 -9.68
N PHE A 77 -2.46 6.13 -8.73
CA PHE A 77 -3.82 6.05 -8.17
C PHE A 77 -4.89 6.26 -9.23
N ALA A 78 -4.71 7.25 -10.10
CA ALA A 78 -5.65 7.52 -11.19
C ALA A 78 -5.78 6.31 -12.13
N GLU A 79 -4.64 5.75 -12.54
CA GLU A 79 -4.61 4.64 -13.51
C GLU A 79 -5.09 3.32 -12.90
N VAL A 80 -4.70 3.00 -11.67
CA VAL A 80 -5.13 1.76 -11.01
C VAL A 80 -6.62 1.79 -10.68
N ALA A 81 -7.17 2.94 -10.27
CA ALA A 81 -8.61 3.10 -10.05
C ALA A 81 -9.39 2.84 -11.34
N ARG A 82 -8.93 3.40 -12.46
CA ARG A 82 -9.50 3.19 -13.80
C ARG A 82 -9.49 1.71 -14.18
N ILE A 83 -8.36 1.01 -14.01
CA ILE A 83 -8.23 -0.40 -14.37
C ILE A 83 -9.13 -1.29 -13.49
N LEU A 84 -9.24 -0.98 -12.20
CA LEU A 84 -10.08 -1.72 -11.26
C LEU A 84 -11.57 -1.39 -11.36
N GLY A 85 -11.96 -0.42 -12.20
CA GLY A 85 -13.33 0.08 -12.26
C GLY A 85 -13.80 0.74 -10.96
N ALA A 86 -12.87 1.25 -10.14
CA ALA A 86 -13.16 1.97 -8.92
C ALA A 86 -13.43 3.46 -9.24
N PRO A 87 -14.40 4.11 -8.57
CA PRO A 87 -14.71 5.52 -8.83
C PRO A 87 -13.55 6.46 -8.47
N SER A 88 -12.88 6.20 -7.34
CA SER A 88 -11.68 6.89 -6.89
C SER A 88 -10.96 6.04 -5.83
N LEU A 89 -9.68 6.32 -5.59
CA LEU A 89 -8.94 5.82 -4.45
C LEU A 89 -8.54 7.01 -3.59
N GLU A 90 -9.40 7.33 -2.62
CA GLU A 90 -9.23 8.51 -1.77
C GLU A 90 -8.47 8.15 -0.51
N THR A 91 -7.37 8.85 -0.28
CA THR A 91 -6.56 8.68 0.92
C THR A 91 -6.97 9.67 2.00
N SER A 92 -6.73 9.30 3.25
CA SER A 92 -7.28 9.97 4.43
C SER A 92 -6.31 10.05 5.61
N LEU A 93 -5.17 9.34 5.54
CA LEU A 93 -4.18 9.32 6.62
C LEU A 93 -3.02 10.29 6.43
N ALA A 94 -3.06 11.17 5.41
CA ALA A 94 -2.06 12.20 5.21
C ALA A 94 -1.91 13.08 6.48
N GLY A 95 -0.71 13.07 7.08
CA GLY A 95 -0.42 13.83 8.30
C GLY A 95 -1.04 13.26 9.59
N SER A 96 -1.58 12.04 9.56
CA SER A 96 -2.06 11.37 10.77
C SER A 96 -0.91 11.06 11.72
N THR A 97 -1.07 11.42 12.99
CA THR A 97 -0.11 11.14 14.07
C THR A 97 -0.45 9.87 14.87
N SER A 98 -1.55 9.20 14.49
CA SER A 98 -1.99 7.94 15.10
C SER A 98 -1.74 6.78 14.15
N PHE A 99 -1.45 5.60 14.72
CA PHE A 99 -1.44 4.35 13.97
C PHE A 99 -2.81 4.06 13.42
N ALA A 100 -2.92 4.12 12.11
CA ALA A 100 -4.13 3.82 11.41
C ALA A 100 -3.80 3.12 10.10
N SER A 101 -4.79 2.43 9.57
CA SER A 101 -4.72 1.87 8.24
C SER A 101 -6.12 1.87 7.68
N ASN A 102 -6.31 2.27 6.43
CA ASN A 102 -7.61 2.34 5.79
C ASN A 102 -7.57 1.59 4.47
N ILE A 103 -8.55 0.73 4.24
CA ILE A 103 -8.75 0.07 2.96
C ILE A 103 -9.19 1.15 1.95
N LEU A 104 -8.55 1.17 0.79
CA LEU A 104 -8.91 2.03 -0.34
C LEU A 104 -9.72 1.24 -1.37
N TRP A 105 -9.41 -0.05 -1.54
CA TRP A 105 -10.11 -0.98 -2.43
C TRP A 105 -10.07 -2.40 -1.85
N PRO A 106 -11.18 -3.18 -1.89
CA PRO A 106 -12.38 -2.99 -2.71
C PRO A 106 -13.39 -1.96 -2.17
N PRO A 107 -14.30 -1.42 -3.02
CA PRO A 107 -15.15 -0.28 -2.68
C PRO A 107 -16.11 -0.50 -1.49
N ASP A 108 -16.58 -1.73 -1.29
CA ASP A 108 -17.49 -2.08 -0.19
C ASP A 108 -16.81 -2.10 1.19
N LEU A 109 -15.48 -2.07 1.20
CA LEU A 109 -14.65 -2.07 2.41
C LEU A 109 -13.88 -0.75 2.58
N THR A 110 -14.03 0.22 1.68
CA THR A 110 -13.31 1.49 1.74
C THR A 110 -13.50 2.19 3.10
N GLY A 111 -12.41 2.69 3.66
CA GLY A 111 -12.36 3.35 4.96
C GLY A 111 -12.35 2.41 6.16
N ARG A 112 -12.55 1.10 5.99
CA ARG A 112 -12.40 0.13 7.09
C ARG A 112 -10.92 -0.12 7.41
N PRO A 113 -10.60 -0.53 8.65
CA PRO A 113 -9.22 -0.86 9.00
C PRO A 113 -8.64 -1.99 8.15
N ALA A 114 -7.45 -1.81 7.57
CA ALA A 114 -6.74 -2.90 6.90
C ALA A 114 -5.99 -3.78 7.91
N PHE A 115 -5.40 -3.14 8.93
CA PHE A 115 -4.64 -3.78 9.99
C PHE A 115 -5.21 -3.46 11.37
N LEU A 116 -4.99 -4.39 12.28
CA LEU A 116 -5.10 -4.20 13.71
C LEU A 116 -3.67 -4.07 14.27
N PHE A 117 -3.44 -3.00 15.02
CA PHE A 117 -2.15 -2.72 15.64
C PHE A 117 -2.18 -3.19 17.10
N GLU A 118 -1.37 -4.18 17.46
CA GLU A 118 -1.19 -4.58 18.86
C GLU A 118 -0.17 -3.65 19.52
N SER A 119 -0.62 -2.77 20.42
CA SER A 119 0.29 -1.97 21.24
C SER A 119 0.91 -2.82 22.34
N PHE A 120 2.24 -2.83 22.44
CA PHE A 120 2.92 -3.44 23.58
C PHE A 120 2.76 -2.54 24.82
N PRO A 121 2.49 -3.11 26.01
CA PRO A 121 2.53 -2.37 27.27
C PRO A 121 3.85 -1.58 27.38
N ARG A 122 3.80 -0.33 27.85
CA ARG A 122 4.98 0.56 27.95
C ARG A 122 6.16 -0.06 28.71
N TRP A 123 5.90 -0.96 29.64
CA TRP A 123 6.93 -1.68 30.39
C TRP A 123 7.63 -2.79 29.59
N GLN A 124 7.15 -3.21 28.42
CA GLN A 124 7.87 -4.12 27.53
C GLN A 124 8.71 -3.37 26.50
N GLN A 125 8.43 -2.08 26.27
CA GLN A 125 9.13 -1.25 25.27
C GLN A 125 10.59 -0.95 25.63
N TRP A 126 10.97 -0.97 26.93
CA TRP A 126 12.38 -0.83 27.34
C TRP A 126 13.18 -2.13 27.21
N LEU A 127 12.51 -3.28 27.18
CA LEU A 127 13.16 -4.59 26.99
C LEU A 127 13.53 -4.85 25.52
N THR A 128 12.91 -4.16 24.57
CA THR A 128 13.14 -4.35 23.14
C THR A 128 14.25 -3.47 22.56
N LEU A 129 15.08 -2.82 23.38
CA LEU A 129 16.21 -1.99 22.93
C LEU A 129 15.84 -0.99 21.82
N GLY A 130 14.67 -0.36 21.92
CA GLY A 130 14.20 0.62 20.92
C GLY A 130 13.55 0.01 19.68
N ILE A 131 13.44 -1.32 19.58
CA ILE A 131 12.58 -1.98 18.59
C ILE A 131 11.14 -1.88 19.09
N ARG A 132 10.45 -0.81 18.71
CA ARG A 132 9.00 -0.71 18.86
C ARG A 132 8.35 -1.45 17.68
N GLY A 133 8.44 -2.78 17.70
CA GLY A 133 7.78 -3.58 16.68
C GLY A 133 6.28 -3.58 16.95
N ASN A 134 5.49 -2.71 16.32
CA ASN A 134 4.05 -2.90 16.30
C ASN A 134 3.74 -4.15 15.50
N ARG A 135 3.17 -5.17 16.15
CA ARG A 135 2.65 -6.32 15.42
C ARG A 135 1.39 -5.87 14.70
N GLN A 136 1.45 -5.93 13.38
CA GLN A 136 0.31 -5.71 12.50
C GLN A 136 -0.26 -7.06 12.11
N ARG A 137 -1.59 -7.17 12.12
CA ARG A 137 -2.33 -8.30 11.55
C ARG A 137 -3.46 -7.75 10.71
N TYR A 138 -3.79 -8.42 9.62
CA TYR A 138 -4.98 -8.06 8.86
C TYR A 138 -6.23 -8.05 9.75
N SER A 139 -7.09 -7.06 9.53
CA SER A 139 -8.45 -7.09 10.06
C SER A 139 -9.26 -8.22 9.42
N LEU A 140 -10.40 -8.57 10.01
CA LEU A 140 -11.31 -9.55 9.40
C LEU A 140 -11.84 -9.07 8.04
N ASP A 141 -12.10 -7.77 7.89
CA ASP A 141 -12.51 -7.17 6.61
C ASP A 141 -11.41 -7.31 5.54
N ALA A 142 -10.15 -7.07 5.91
CA ALA A 142 -9.04 -7.27 5.00
C ALA A 142 -8.85 -8.75 4.64
N LEU A 143 -9.00 -9.68 5.60
CA LEU A 143 -8.95 -11.11 5.31
C LEU A 143 -10.08 -11.55 4.39
N ASP A 144 -11.29 -11.01 4.55
CA ASP A 144 -12.42 -11.26 3.62
C ASP A 144 -12.06 -10.78 2.21
N ALA A 145 -11.54 -9.56 2.07
CA ALA A 145 -11.08 -9.03 0.77
C ALA A 145 -10.06 -9.95 0.10
N LEU A 146 -9.08 -10.42 0.88
CA LEU A 146 -8.01 -11.30 0.42
C LEU A 146 -8.52 -12.70 0.03
N ALA A 147 -9.60 -13.18 0.65
CA ALA A 147 -10.21 -14.48 0.39
C ALA A 147 -11.15 -14.52 -0.83
N ARG A 148 -11.61 -13.36 -1.34
CA ARG A 148 -12.48 -13.28 -2.53
C ARG A 148 -11.81 -13.92 -3.76
N SER A 149 -12.54 -14.21 -4.82
CA SER A 149 -11.95 -14.68 -6.10
C SER A 149 -11.23 -13.55 -6.84
N ARG A 150 -10.24 -13.88 -7.70
CA ARG A 150 -9.40 -12.90 -8.43
C ARG A 150 -10.23 -11.86 -9.18
N VAL A 151 -9.69 -10.64 -9.31
CA VAL A 151 -10.27 -9.59 -10.16
C VAL A 151 -10.35 -10.12 -11.58
N ARG A 152 -11.56 -10.20 -12.13
CA ARG A 152 -11.71 -10.31 -13.58
C ARG A 152 -11.46 -8.92 -14.12
N LEU A 153 -10.30 -8.72 -14.73
CA LEU A 153 -10.07 -7.53 -15.55
C LEU A 153 -11.18 -7.55 -16.60
N THR A 154 -12.14 -6.63 -16.50
CA THR A 154 -13.07 -6.40 -17.61
C THR A 154 -12.21 -6.05 -18.81
N GLU A 155 -12.39 -6.79 -19.91
CA GLU A 155 -11.71 -6.57 -21.17
C GLU A 155 -11.97 -5.12 -21.61
N PHE A 156 -11.04 -4.22 -21.28
CA PHE A 156 -11.01 -2.90 -21.86
C PHE A 156 -10.47 -3.06 -23.28
N ALA A 157 -11.39 -3.17 -24.24
CA ALA A 157 -11.12 -3.03 -25.66
C ALA A 157 -10.52 -1.62 -25.94
N PRO A 158 -9.65 -1.51 -26.96
CA PRO A 158 -8.66 -0.44 -27.10
C PRO A 158 -9.22 0.97 -27.31
#